data_AF-A0A1I8J925-F1
#
_entry.id   AF-A0A1I8J925-F1
#
_cell.length_a   1.000
_cell.length_b   1.000
_cell.length_c   1.000
_cell.angle_alpha   90.00
_cell.angle_beta   90.00
_cell.angle_gamma   90.00
#
_symmetry.space_group_name_H-M   'P 1'
#
loop_
_entity.id
_entity.type
_entity.pdbx_description
1 polymer ?
#
loop_
_entity_poly.entity_id
_entity_poly.type
_entity_poly.pdbx_seq_one_letter_code
_entity_poly.pdbx_strand_id
1 'polypeptide(L)'
;MLVDNIIFIPLYNGTLADHLIVTGALMCFQFCMLCSSGYHTFKCHSERAFWRWLSIDQAGICVGLIGCYLPSVHFGFYCLSLWRDIYLFVSCSLCLLALYCSLQTRGHSKAFKRVLLPMYCCLAGFGTLPAVHWVYLNGGFGAPVV
;
A
#
# COMPACT_ATOMS: atom_id res chain seq x y z
N MET A 1 -11.07 7.28 -10.17
CA MET A 1 -10.34 7.12 -11.45
C MET A 1 -10.78 8.16 -12.47
N LEU A 2 -12.05 8.15 -12.92
CA LEU A 2 -12.56 9.18 -13.85
C LEU A 2 -12.62 10.59 -13.24
N VAL A 3 -13.19 10.73 -12.04
CA VAL A 3 -13.31 12.02 -11.35
C VAL A 3 -11.93 12.61 -11.03
N ASP A 4 -11.00 11.78 -10.53
CA ASP A 4 -9.64 12.24 -10.21
C ASP A 4 -8.89 12.75 -11.45
N ASN A 5 -8.95 12.01 -12.56
CA ASN A 5 -8.22 12.36 -13.77
C ASN A 5 -8.86 13.50 -14.58
N ILE A 6 -10.19 13.68 -14.52
CA ILE A 6 -10.87 14.70 -15.34
C ILE A 6 -11.07 15.99 -14.55
N ILE A 7 -11.24 15.90 -13.23
CA ILE A 7 -11.62 17.04 -12.39
C ILE A 7 -10.48 17.39 -11.45
N PHE A 8 -10.10 16.52 -10.52
CA PHE A 8 -9.18 16.91 -9.45
C PHE A 8 -7.77 17.24 -9.93
N ILE A 9 -7.14 16.38 -10.73
CA ILE A 9 -5.74 16.59 -11.15
C ILE A 9 -5.60 17.83 -12.06
N PRO A 10 -6.48 18.05 -13.05
CA PRO A 10 -6.44 19.28 -13.86
C PRO A 10 -6.72 20.55 -13.05
N LEU A 11 -7.56 20.50 -12.01
CA LEU A 11 -7.82 21.65 -11.13
C LEU A 11 -6.56 22.15 -10.41
N TYR A 12 -5.64 21.26 -10.05
CA TYR A 12 -4.37 21.60 -9.42
C TYR A 12 -3.22 21.72 -10.44
N ASN A 13 -3.52 21.81 -11.73
CA ASN A 13 -2.55 21.88 -12.83
C ASN A 13 -1.55 20.72 -12.81
N GLY A 14 -2.03 19.53 -12.45
CA GLY A 14 -1.21 18.34 -12.27
C GLY A 14 -0.57 17.86 -13.58
N THR A 15 0.58 17.24 -13.43
CA THR A 15 1.38 16.67 -14.52
C THR A 15 0.87 15.29 -14.93
N LEU A 16 1.29 14.81 -16.11
CA LEU A 16 1.01 13.43 -16.53
C LEU A 16 1.47 12.38 -15.50
N ALA A 17 2.55 12.66 -14.75
CA ALA A 17 3.02 11.76 -13.70
C ALA A 17 1.98 11.62 -12.58
N ASP A 18 1.31 12.70 -12.20
CA ASP A 18 0.29 12.71 -11.15
C ASP A 18 -0.92 11.86 -11.55
N HIS A 19 -1.35 11.96 -12.81
CA HIS A 19 -2.37 11.09 -13.40
C HIS A 19 -2.01 9.61 -13.33
N LEU A 20 -0.78 9.26 -13.70
CA LEU A 20 -0.30 7.88 -13.68
C LEU A 20 -0.22 7.32 -12.25
N ILE A 21 0.26 8.13 -11.30
CA ILE A 21 0.40 7.73 -9.90
C ILE A 21 -0.96 7.49 -9.26
N VAL A 22 -1.90 8.42 -9.39
CA VAL A 22 -3.24 8.28 -8.82
C VAL A 22 -4.00 7.13 -9.46
N THR A 23 -3.92 6.99 -10.79
CA THR A 23 -4.56 5.87 -11.50
C THR A 23 -3.95 4.54 -11.10
N GLY A 24 -2.63 4.46 -11.01
CA GLY A 24 -1.91 3.27 -10.55
C GLY A 24 -2.32 2.86 -9.13
N ALA A 25 -2.38 3.82 -8.20
CA ALA A 25 -2.82 3.59 -6.83
C ALA A 25 -4.24 3.00 -6.76
N LEU A 26 -5.18 3.56 -7.52
CA LEU A 26 -6.55 3.05 -7.58
C LEU A 26 -6.63 1.64 -8.18
N MET A 27 -5.82 1.35 -9.21
CA MET A 27 -5.70 0.00 -9.76
C MET A 27 -5.18 -1.00 -8.72
N CYS A 28 -4.20 -0.60 -7.90
CA CYS A 28 -3.70 -1.42 -6.79
C CYS A 28 -4.80 -1.73 -5.77
N PHE A 29 -5.63 -0.75 -5.40
CA PHE A 29 -6.77 -0.99 -4.50
C PHE A 29 -7.82 -1.91 -5.11
N GLN A 30 -8.15 -1.71 -6.38
CA GLN A 30 -9.11 -2.57 -7.06
C GLN A 30 -8.62 -4.02 -7.14
N PHE A 31 -7.33 -4.22 -7.44
CA PHE A 31 -6.70 -5.53 -7.43
C PHE A 31 -6.75 -6.17 -6.05
N CYS A 32 -6.39 -5.44 -4.99
CA CYS A 32 -6.49 -5.92 -3.61
C CYS A 32 -7.90 -6.40 -3.26
N MET A 33 -8.93 -5.61 -3.58
CA MET A 33 -10.33 -5.97 -3.31
C MET A 33 -10.80 -7.17 -4.14
N LEU A 34 -10.34 -7.30 -5.39
CA LEU A 34 -10.63 -8.44 -6.24
C LEU A 34 -9.99 -9.73 -5.70
N CYS A 35 -8.73 -9.68 -5.25
CA CYS A 35 -8.06 -10.81 -4.61
C CYS A 35 -8.81 -11.27 -3.36
N SER A 36 -9.23 -10.32 -2.52
CA SER A 36 -9.97 -10.60 -1.28
C SER A 36 -11.34 -11.19 -1.54
N SER A 37 -12.13 -10.61 -2.44
CA SER A 37 -13.44 -11.16 -2.83
C SER A 37 -13.32 -12.55 -3.46
N GLY A 38 -12.29 -12.76 -4.30
CA GLY A 38 -11.97 -14.07 -4.86
C GLY A 38 -11.69 -15.12 -3.78
N TYR A 39 -10.87 -14.79 -2.77
CA TYR A 39 -10.64 -15.67 -1.63
C TYR A 39 -11.92 -16.02 -0.90
N HIS A 40 -12.74 -15.05 -0.53
CA HIS A 40 -13.99 -15.31 0.18
C HIS A 40 -15.00 -16.14 -0.61
N THR A 41 -14.99 -16.01 -1.94
CA THR A 41 -15.88 -16.75 -2.85
C THR A 41 -15.41 -18.20 -3.05
N PHE A 42 -14.12 -18.41 -3.27
CA PHE A 42 -13.58 -19.71 -3.68
C PHE A 42 -12.94 -20.52 -2.54
N LYS A 43 -12.85 -19.99 -1.32
CA LYS A 43 -12.23 -20.68 -0.17
C LYS A 43 -12.84 -22.05 0.15
N CYS A 44 -14.13 -22.25 -0.12
CA CYS A 44 -14.83 -23.50 0.21
C CYS A 44 -14.72 -24.58 -0.89
N HIS A 45 -14.11 -24.27 -2.03
CA HIS A 45 -14.11 -25.17 -3.19
C HIS A 45 -13.23 -26.41 -2.99
N SER A 46 -12.01 -26.23 -2.50
CA SER A 46 -11.10 -27.32 -2.15
C SER A 46 -9.94 -26.81 -1.31
N GLU A 47 -9.23 -27.70 -0.60
CA GLU A 47 -8.06 -27.30 0.19
C GLU A 47 -6.96 -26.65 -0.68
N ARG A 48 -6.71 -27.20 -1.87
CA ARG A 48 -5.75 -26.62 -2.82
C ARG A 48 -6.17 -25.24 -3.29
N ALA A 49 -7.47 -25.02 -3.52
CA ALA A 49 -8.01 -23.71 -3.89
C ALA A 49 -7.88 -22.72 -2.73
N PHE A 50 -8.21 -23.15 -1.50
CA PHE A 50 -8.07 -22.35 -0.29
C PHE A 50 -6.67 -21.76 -0.15
N TRP A 51 -5.62 -22.59 -0.20
CA TRP A 51 -4.24 -22.12 -0.03
C TRP A 51 -3.76 -21.21 -1.16
N ARG A 52 -4.22 -21.44 -2.40
CA ARG A 52 -3.89 -20.59 -3.54
C ARG A 52 -4.53 -19.22 -3.42
N TRP A 53 -5.83 -19.18 -3.17
CA TRP A 53 -6.55 -17.92 -3.03
C TRP A 53 -6.13 -17.14 -1.80
N LEU A 54 -5.79 -17.81 -0.70
CA LEU A 54 -5.22 -17.15 0.48
C LEU A 54 -3.89 -16.47 0.13
N SER A 55 -2.99 -17.15 -0.58
CA SER A 55 -1.72 -16.55 -1.01
C SER A 55 -1.91 -15.36 -1.96
N ILE A 56 -2.92 -15.41 -2.83
CA ILE A 56 -3.26 -14.32 -3.75
C ILE A 56 -3.84 -13.13 -2.98
N ASP A 57 -4.72 -13.35 -2.02
CA ASP A 57 -5.27 -12.31 -1.13
C ASP A 57 -4.15 -11.59 -0.35
N GLN A 58 -3.20 -12.35 0.21
CA GLN A 58 -2.04 -11.79 0.90
C GLN A 58 -1.12 -10.96 -0.02
N ALA A 59 -0.94 -11.38 -1.27
CA ALA A 59 -0.23 -10.58 -2.27
C ALA A 59 -1.02 -9.30 -2.62
N GLY A 60 -2.34 -9.41 -2.71
CA GLY A 60 -3.26 -8.28 -2.90
C GLY A 60 -3.10 -7.22 -1.81
N ILE A 61 -3.00 -7.62 -0.54
CA ILE A 61 -2.73 -6.70 0.59
C ILE A 61 -1.40 -5.94 0.40
N CYS A 62 -0.33 -6.63 0.02
CA CYS A 62 0.96 -5.98 -0.25
C CYS A 62 0.87 -4.96 -1.40
N VAL A 63 0.21 -5.32 -2.50
CA VAL A 63 -0.01 -4.42 -3.65
C VAL A 63 -0.86 -3.22 -3.24
N GLY A 64 -1.91 -3.43 -2.44
CA GLY A 64 -2.75 -2.36 -1.90
C GLY A 64 -1.95 -1.40 -1.01
N LEU A 65 -1.09 -1.91 -0.13
CA LEU A 65 -0.23 -1.07 0.72
C LEU A 65 0.74 -0.23 -0.12
N ILE A 66 1.39 -0.80 -1.14
CA ILE A 66 2.22 -0.04 -2.08
C ILE A 66 1.39 1.05 -2.78
N GLY A 67 0.16 0.73 -3.17
CA GLY A 67 -0.81 1.68 -3.73
C GLY A 67 -1.16 2.84 -2.80
N CYS A 68 -1.17 2.62 -1.46
CA CYS A 68 -1.29 3.71 -0.49
C CYS A 68 -0.02 4.56 -0.43
N TYR A 69 1.15 3.91 -0.35
CA TYR A 69 2.43 4.60 -0.15
C TYR A 69 2.85 5.46 -1.34
N LEU A 70 2.60 4.98 -2.57
CA LEU A 70 3.00 5.66 -3.81
C LEU A 70 2.52 7.13 -3.88
N PRO A 71 1.20 7.42 -3.90
CA PRO A 71 0.70 8.79 -3.96
C PRO A 71 1.04 9.57 -2.69
N SER A 72 0.88 8.99 -1.50
CA SER A 72 1.12 9.70 -0.24
C SER A 72 2.55 10.20 -0.10
N VAL A 73 3.54 9.36 -0.42
CA VAL A 73 4.95 9.73 -0.34
C VAL A 73 5.34 10.63 -1.52
N HIS A 74 4.81 10.39 -2.72
CA HIS A 74 5.08 11.22 -3.89
C HIS A 74 4.64 12.68 -3.68
N PHE A 75 3.41 12.89 -3.24
CA PHE A 75 2.88 14.23 -3.01
C PHE A 75 3.42 14.87 -1.74
N GLY A 76 3.61 14.09 -0.66
CA GLY A 76 4.20 14.61 0.58
C GLY A 76 5.64 15.09 0.37
N PHE A 77 6.49 14.28 -0.27
CA PHE A 77 7.90 14.59 -0.45
C PHE A 77 8.20 15.07 -1.88
N TYR A 78 7.27 15.78 -2.52
CA TYR A 78 7.39 16.22 -3.91
C TYR A 78 8.68 17.03 -4.14
N CYS A 79 8.99 17.97 -3.23
CA CYS A 79 10.20 18.79 -3.28
C CYS A 79 11.46 18.08 -2.73
N LEU A 80 11.31 16.90 -2.14
CA LEU A 80 12.35 16.20 -1.38
C LEU A 80 12.56 14.78 -1.92
N SER A 81 13.11 14.70 -3.13
CA SER A 81 13.27 13.44 -3.89
C SER A 81 14.03 12.34 -3.14
N LEU A 82 15.06 12.68 -2.37
CA LEU A 82 15.83 11.71 -1.58
C LEU A 82 14.94 10.97 -0.57
N TRP A 83 14.15 11.71 0.21
CA TRP A 83 13.27 11.14 1.22
C TRP A 83 12.13 10.35 0.59
N ARG A 84 11.58 10.86 -0.51
CA ARG A 84 10.57 10.16 -1.32
C ARG A 84 11.05 8.77 -1.72
N ASP A 85 12.22 8.69 -2.33
CA ASP A 85 12.74 7.43 -2.88
C ASP A 85 13.12 6.44 -1.77
N ILE A 86 13.67 6.93 -0.64
CA ILE A 86 13.94 6.10 0.55
C ILE A 86 12.65 5.46 1.09
N TYR A 87 11.60 6.26 1.31
CA TYR A 87 10.35 5.74 1.87
C TYR A 87 9.67 4.75 0.93
N LEU A 88 9.67 5.00 -0.38
CA LEU A 88 9.13 4.07 -1.37
C LEU A 88 9.94 2.76 -1.39
N PHE A 89 11.26 2.83 -1.39
CA PHE A 89 12.13 1.65 -1.40
C PHE A 89 11.94 0.78 -0.14
N VAL A 90 11.91 1.41 1.04
CA VAL A 90 11.67 0.73 2.32
C VAL A 90 10.30 0.08 2.34
N SER A 91 9.26 0.81 1.92
CA SER A 91 7.88 0.29 1.91
C SER A 91 7.74 -0.91 0.98
N CYS A 92 8.31 -0.85 -0.23
CA CYS A 92 8.35 -1.96 -1.17
C CYS A 92 9.11 -3.17 -0.60
N SER A 93 10.27 -2.94 0.02
CA SER A 93 11.09 -4.00 0.63
C SER A 93 10.37 -4.70 1.78
N LEU A 94 9.68 -3.94 2.64
CA LEU A 94 8.86 -4.49 3.72
C LEU A 94 7.66 -5.28 3.19
N CYS A 95 7.02 -4.83 2.10
CA CYS A 95 5.94 -5.58 1.43
C CYS A 95 6.44 -6.91 0.84
N LEU A 96 7.64 -6.92 0.23
CA LEU A 96 8.26 -8.13 -0.31
C LEU A 96 8.63 -9.12 0.79
N LEU A 97 9.23 -8.63 1.88
CA LEU A 97 9.52 -9.44 3.07
C LEU A 97 8.24 -10.03 3.65
N ALA A 98 7.19 -9.21 3.75
CA ALA A 98 5.90 -9.65 4.25
C ALA A 98 5.30 -10.77 3.40
N LEU A 99 5.36 -10.63 2.08
CA LEU A 99 4.91 -11.66 1.15
C LEU A 99 5.74 -12.94 1.27
N TYR A 100 7.06 -12.83 1.39
CA TYR A 100 7.94 -13.97 1.59
C TYR A 100 7.61 -14.74 2.88
N CYS A 101 7.46 -14.04 4.00
CA CYS A 101 7.05 -14.64 5.27
C CYS A 101 5.65 -15.29 5.17
N SER A 102 4.73 -14.66 4.44
CA SER A 102 3.39 -15.20 4.17
C SER A 102 3.43 -16.52 3.41
N LEU A 103 4.33 -16.66 2.42
CA LEU A 103 4.52 -17.91 1.68
C LEU A 103 5.11 -19.02 2.56
N GLN A 104 6.06 -18.69 3.43
CA GLN A 104 6.73 -19.66 4.31
C GLN A 104 5.83 -20.19 5.44
N THR A 105 4.85 -19.40 5.88
CA THR A 105 3.92 -19.79 6.95
C THR A 105 2.71 -20.59 6.45
N ARG A 106 2.68 -20.93 5.15
CA ARG A 106 1.65 -21.74 4.53
C ARG A 106 1.54 -23.10 5.21
N GLY A 107 0.35 -23.43 5.74
CA GLY A 107 0.10 -24.67 6.49
C GLY A 107 0.15 -24.53 8.02
N HIS A 108 0.70 -23.43 8.56
CA HIS A 108 0.81 -23.21 10.01
C HIS A 108 -0.18 -22.14 10.50
N SER A 109 -1.46 -22.51 10.63
CA SER A 109 -2.57 -21.59 10.99
C SER A 109 -2.32 -20.74 12.26
N LYS A 110 -1.67 -21.29 13.28
CA LYS A 110 -1.33 -20.56 14.52
C LYS A 110 -0.17 -19.57 14.34
N ALA A 111 0.85 -19.94 13.56
CA ALA A 111 2.01 -19.08 13.28
C ALA A 111 1.62 -17.92 12.36
N PHE A 112 0.76 -18.18 11.38
CA PHE A 112 0.17 -17.19 10.50
C PHE A 112 -0.44 -16.02 11.29
N LYS A 113 -1.35 -16.31 12.23
CA LYS A 113 -2.05 -15.27 13.01
C LYS A 113 -1.13 -14.53 13.99
N ARG A 114 -0.12 -15.19 14.55
CA ARG A 114 0.78 -14.59 15.55
C ARG A 114 1.91 -13.78 14.93
N VAL A 115 2.34 -14.10 13.72
CA VAL A 115 3.50 -13.47 13.08
C VAL A 115 3.06 -12.51 11.97
N LEU A 116 2.20 -12.96 11.05
CA LEU A 116 1.86 -12.15 9.88
C LEU A 116 0.94 -10.99 10.21
N LEU A 117 -0.09 -11.22 11.03
CA LEU A 117 -1.03 -10.16 11.40
C LEU A 117 -0.30 -8.94 12.01
N PRO A 118 0.53 -9.09 13.07
CA PRO A 118 1.26 -7.95 13.61
C PRO A 118 2.24 -7.37 12.59
N MET A 119 2.87 -8.19 11.73
CA MET A 119 3.75 -7.69 10.68
C MET A 119 3.01 -6.78 9.67
N TYR A 120 1.85 -7.19 9.17
CA TYR A 120 1.01 -6.36 8.30
C TYR A 120 0.49 -5.11 9.01
N CYS A 121 0.12 -5.21 10.29
CA CYS A 121 -0.26 -4.05 11.11
C CYS A 121 0.90 -3.06 11.27
N CYS A 122 2.10 -3.54 11.57
CA CYS A 122 3.31 -2.70 11.65
C CYS A 122 3.63 -2.06 10.30
N LEU A 123 3.47 -2.80 9.20
CA LEU A 123 3.69 -2.29 7.86
C LEU A 123 2.65 -1.23 7.46
N ALA A 124 1.39 -1.36 7.86
CA ALA A 124 0.40 -0.30 7.68
C ALA A 124 0.70 0.91 8.59
N GLY A 125 1.08 0.65 9.85
CA GLY A 125 1.45 1.67 10.82
C GLY A 125 2.73 2.43 10.46
N PHE A 126 3.64 1.82 9.69
CA PHE A 126 4.86 2.48 9.19
C PHE A 126 4.56 3.79 8.47
N GLY A 127 3.38 3.94 7.83
CA GLY A 127 2.95 5.16 7.17
C GLY A 127 2.76 6.36 8.08
N THR A 128 2.69 6.16 9.40
CA THR A 128 2.74 7.25 10.36
C THR A 128 4.10 7.94 10.40
N LEU A 129 5.20 7.21 10.16
CA LEU A 129 6.55 7.76 10.16
C LEU A 129 6.81 8.79 9.04
N PRO A 130 6.53 8.52 7.75
CA PRO A 130 6.67 9.54 6.72
C PRO A 130 5.73 10.72 6.94
N ALA A 131 4.53 10.50 7.49
CA ALA A 131 3.62 11.59 7.82
C ALA A 131 4.19 12.52 8.91
N VAL A 132 4.67 11.96 10.02
CA VAL A 132 5.31 12.72 11.12
C VAL A 132 6.58 13.42 10.64
N HIS A 133 7.41 12.73 9.85
CA HIS A 133 8.63 13.32 9.31
C HIS A 133 8.31 14.49 8.37
N TRP A 134 7.29 14.34 7.52
CA TRP A 134 6.83 15.43 6.66
C TRP A 134 6.38 16.66 7.46
N VAL A 135 5.58 16.46 8.53
CA VAL A 135 5.15 17.56 9.42
C VAL A 135 6.35 18.26 10.04
N TYR A 136 7.35 17.50 10.52
CA TYR A 136 8.56 18.07 11.09
C TYR A 136 9.33 18.94 10.08
N LEU A 137 9.47 18.49 8.84
CA LEU A 137 10.17 19.23 7.79
C LEU A 137 9.44 20.51 7.35
N ASN A 138 8.12 20.55 7.49
CA ASN A 138 7.30 21.71 7.12
C ASN A 138 7.07 22.71 8.27
N GLY A 139 7.89 22.66 9.33
CA GLY A 139 7.81 23.61 10.45
C GLY A 139 6.84 23.23 11.55
N GLY A 140 6.34 21.98 11.56
CA GLY A 140 5.48 21.44 12.60
C GLY A 140 4.02 21.93 12.53
N PHE A 141 3.23 21.59 13.55
CA PHE A 141 1.80 21.93 13.62
C PHE A 141 1.51 23.44 13.79
N GLY A 142 2.54 24.25 14.05
CA GLY A 142 2.42 25.71 14.20
C GLY A 142 2.78 26.49 12.94
N ALA A 143 3.16 25.81 11.85
CA ALA A 143 3.49 26.47 10.60
C ALA A 143 2.22 27.08 9.95
N PRO A 144 2.30 28.28 9.36
CA PRO A 144 1.19 28.82 8.59
C PRO A 144 0.88 27.89 7.42
N VAL A 145 -0.39 27.51 7.27
CA VAL A 145 -0.85 26.75 6.11
C VAL A 145 -0.75 27.69 4.90
N VAL A 146 0.23 27.45 4.04
CA VAL A 146 0.42 28.16 2.77
C VAL A 146 -0.35 27.50 1.65
#